data_AF-A0A232LLW8-F1
#
_entry.id   AF-A0A232LLW8-F1
#
_cell.length_a   1.000
_cell.length_b   1.000
_cell.length_c   1.000
_cell.angle_alpha   90.00
_cell.angle_beta   90.00
_cell.angle_gamma   90.00
#
_symmetry.space_group_name_H-M   'P 1'
#
loop_
_entity.id
_entity.type
_entity.pdbx_description
1 polymer ?
#
loop_
_entity_poly.entity_id
_entity_poly.type
_entity_poly.pdbx_seq_one_letter_code
_entity_poly.pdbx_strand_id
1 'polypeptide(L)' 'MSQFLVWTALEAEGFGANLQHYSPLIDGDVQKEWNVPESWKLDAQLVFGTPVADAGSKQFAPLEDRYKVYGN' A
#
# COMPACT_ATOMS: atom_id res chain seq x y z
N MET A 1 4.78 1.36 7.53
CA MET A 1 6.02 1.42 6.72
C MET A 1 6.34 0.13 5.97
N SER A 2 6.05 -1.06 6.52
CA SER A 2 6.29 -2.33 5.82
C SER A 2 5.63 -2.42 4.44
N GLN A 3 4.36 -2.01 4.31
CA GLN A 3 3.61 -2.01 3.05
C GLN A 3 4.30 -1.18 1.96
N PHE A 4 4.88 -0.02 2.31
CA PHE A 4 5.64 0.81 1.39
C PHE A 4 6.91 0.11 0.91
N LEU A 5 7.69 -0.45 1.83
CA LEU A 5 8.91 -1.19 1.49
C LEU A 5 8.63 -2.39 0.58
N VAL A 6 7.59 -3.16 0.89
CA VAL A 6 7.18 -4.32 0.08
C VAL A 6 6.71 -3.88 -1.30
N TRP A 7 5.91 -2.81 -1.40
CA TRP A 7 5.47 -2.28 -2.69
C TRP A 7 6.68 -1.82 -3.53
N THR A 8 7.59 -1.03 -2.96
CA THR A 8 8.80 -0.58 -3.69
C THR A 8 9.67 -1.77 -4.13
N ALA A 9 9.82 -2.81 -3.31
CA ALA A 9 10.55 -4.01 -3.70
C ALA A 9 9.87 -4.77 -4.85
N LEU A 10 8.54 -4.91 -4.82
CA LEU A 10 7.78 -5.54 -5.91
C LEU A 10 7.91 -4.74 -7.22
N GLU A 11 7.86 -3.42 -7.14
CA GLU A 11 8.00 -2.54 -8.30
C GLU A 11 9.39 -2.60 -8.91
N ALA A 12 10.45 -2.68 -8.08
CA ALA A 12 11.82 -2.89 -8.55
C ALA A 12 12.00 -4.19 -9.34
N GLU A 13 11.19 -5.22 -9.05
CA GLU A 13 11.14 -6.49 -9.80
C GLU A 13 10.16 -6.46 -10.99
N GLY A 14 9.55 -5.31 -11.29
CA GLY A 14 8.63 -5.11 -12.41
C GLY A 14 7.17 -5.45 -12.12
N PHE A 15 6.79 -5.69 -10.86
CA PHE A 15 5.40 -5.94 -10.49
C PHE A 15 4.65 -4.64 -10.18
N GLY A 16 3.37 -4.61 -10.57
CA GLY A 16 2.42 -3.60 -10.11
C GLY A 16 1.79 -4.04 -8.81
N ALA A 17 1.42 -3.08 -7.96
CA ALA A 17 0.64 -3.34 -6.75
C ALA A 17 -0.37 -2.23 -6.47
N ASN A 18 -1.35 -2.53 -5.62
CA ASN A 18 -2.27 -1.55 -5.04
C ASN A 18 -2.58 -1.93 -3.59
N LEU A 19 -2.84 -0.91 -2.76
CA LEU A 19 -3.09 -1.08 -1.33
C LEU A 19 -4.58 -0.86 -1.03
N GLN A 20 -5.24 -1.90 -0.52
CA GLN A 20 -6.66 -1.93 -0.17
C GLN A 20 -6.86 -2.02 1.35
N HIS A 21 -8.04 -1.59 1.81
CA HIS A 21 -8.43 -1.58 3.22
C HIS A 21 -9.86 -2.11 3.38
N TYR A 22 -10.03 -3.42 3.21
CA TYR A 22 -11.32 -4.11 3.46
C TYR A 22 -11.58 -4.40 4.94
N SER A 23 -10.59 -4.21 5.82
CA SER A 23 -10.80 -4.34 7.26
C SER A 23 -11.75 -3.25 7.78
N PRO A 24 -12.67 -3.55 8.70
CA PRO A 24 -12.82 -4.82 9.44
C PRO A 24 -13.78 -5.84 8.80
N LEU A 25 -14.29 -5.57 7.60
CA LEU A 25 -15.38 -6.35 6.98
C LEU A 25 -15.02 -7.82 6.77
N ILE A 26 -13.76 -8.11 6.42
CA ILE A 26 -13.29 -9.45 6.06
C ILE A 26 -12.48 -10.14 7.17
N ASP A 27 -12.20 -9.44 8.27
CA ASP A 27 -11.19 -9.87 9.25
C ASP A 27 -11.54 -11.23 9.87
N GLY A 28 -12.81 -11.44 10.24
CA GLY A 28 -13.26 -12.71 10.83
C GLY A 28 -13.19 -13.89 9.85
N ASP A 29 -13.54 -13.66 8.58
CA ASP A 29 -13.46 -14.69 7.55
C ASP A 29 -12.00 -15.05 7.24
N VAL A 30 -11.11 -14.04 7.12
CA VAL A 30 -9.67 -14.21 6.94
C VAL A 30 -9.05 -14.98 8.11
N GLN A 31 -9.40 -14.60 9.34
CA GLN A 31 -8.91 -15.26 10.56
C GLN A 31 -9.32 -16.73 10.60
N LYS A 32 -10.59 -17.02 10.30
CA LYS A 32 -11.13 -18.38 10.30
C LYS A 32 -10.56 -19.25 9.18
N GLU A 33 -10.49 -18.72 7.96
CA GLU A 33 -10.05 -19.47 6.78
C GLU A 33 -8.58 -19.90 6.89
N TRP A 34 -7.71 -18.99 7.37
CA TRP A 34 -6.27 -19.24 7.45
C TRP A 34 -5.75 -19.47 8.87
N ASN A 35 -6.63 -19.66 9.85
CA ASN A 35 -6.27 -19.85 11.26
C ASN A 35 -5.30 -18.77 11.80
N VAL A 36 -5.53 -17.51 11.43
CA VAL A 36 -4.72 -16.38 11.91
C VAL A 36 -5.12 -16.06 13.36
N PRO A 37 -4.17 -15.82 14.28
CA PRO A 37 -4.50 -15.48 15.66
C PRO A 37 -5.41 -14.25 15.76
N GLU A 38 -6.43 -14.28 16.62
CA GLU A 38 -7.33 -13.14 16.85
C GLU A 38 -6.60 -11.88 17.35
N SER A 39 -5.45 -12.08 18.01
CA SER A 39 -4.57 -10.98 18.44
C SER A 39 -3.93 -10.19 17.29
N TRP A 40 -3.95 -10.72 16.06
CA TRP A 40 -3.40 -10.06 14.89
C TRP A 40 -4.47 -9.20 14.23
N LYS A 41 -4.14 -7.93 14.04
CA LYS A 41 -4.98 -6.96 13.37
C LYS A 41 -4.62 -6.88 11.88
N LEU A 42 -5.62 -6.98 11.01
CA LEU A 42 -5.44 -6.82 9.57
C LEU A 42 -5.41 -5.33 9.19
N ASP A 43 -4.22 -4.75 9.02
CA ASP A 43 -4.11 -3.30 8.73
C ASP A 43 -4.38 -2.94 7.25
N ALA A 44 -4.00 -3.80 6.30
CA ALA A 44 -4.24 -3.57 4.86
C ALA A 44 -4.03 -4.85 4.02
N GLN A 45 -4.43 -4.81 2.76
CA GLN A 45 -4.19 -5.86 1.77
C GLN A 45 -3.42 -5.27 0.58
N LEU A 46 -2.20 -5.77 0.34
CA LEU A 46 -1.38 -5.35 -0.80
C LEU A 46 -1.54 -6.37 -1.93
N VAL A 47 -2.34 -6.02 -2.94
CA VAL A 47 -2.57 -6.86 -4.12
C VAL A 47 -1.50 -6.54 -5.16
N PHE A 48 -0.83 -7.56 -5.71
CA PHE A 48 0.25 -7.38 -6.69
C PHE A 48 0.18 -8.38 -7.84
N GLY A 49 0.85 -8.07 -8.95
CA GLY A 49 0.90 -8.93 -10.14
C GLY A 49 1.55 -8.24 -11.34
N THR A 50 1.58 -8.93 -12.49
CA THR A 50 2.11 -8.35 -13.73
C THR A 50 1.25 -7.15 -14.15
N PRO A 51 1.84 -5.96 -14.35
CA PRO A 51 1.10 -4.80 -14.85
C PRO A 51 0.49 -5.08 -16.22
N VAL A 52 -0.78 -4.77 -16.39
CA VAL A 52 -1.49 -4.88 -17.69
C VAL A 52 -1.72 -3.52 -18.36
N ALA A 53 -1.45 -2.44 -17.63
CA ALA A 53 -1.55 -1.06 -18.08
C ALA A 53 -0.63 -0.17 -17.23
N ASP A 54 -0.26 0.98 -17.77
CA ASP A 54 0.52 1.99 -17.06
C ASP A 54 -0.29 2.64 -15.92
N ALA A 55 0.41 3.17 -14.92
CA ALA A 55 -0.20 3.96 -13.86
C ALA A 55 -0.81 5.25 -14.43
N GLY A 56 -1.97 5.64 -13.89
CA GLY A 56 -2.60 6.92 -14.22
C GLY A 56 -1.77 8.12 -13.75
N SER A 57 -2.12 9.31 -14.26
CA SER A 57 -1.43 10.55 -13.85
C SER A 57 -1.65 10.84 -12.36
N LYS A 58 -0.56 11.20 -11.68
CA LYS A 58 -0.59 11.61 -10.27
C LYS A 58 -0.45 13.12 -10.16
N GLN A 59 -1.45 13.75 -9.56
CA GLN A 59 -1.37 15.17 -9.22
C GLN A 59 -0.57 15.36 -7.92
N PHE A 60 0.23 16.43 -7.88
CA PHE A 60 0.99 16.81 -6.70
C PHE A 60 0.56 18.21 -6.27
N ALA A 61 0.36 18.40 -4.97
CA ALA A 61 0.13 19.74 -4.42
C ALA A 61 1.36 20.64 -4.66
N PRO A 62 1.17 21.97 -4.75
CA PRO A 62 2.26 22.93 -4.95
C PRO A 62 3.42 22.72 -3.96
N LEU A 63 4.64 23.03 -4.39
CA LEU A 63 5.85 22.75 -3.61
C LEU A 63 5.97 23.72 -2.44
N GLU A 64 5.67 24.99 -2.68
CA GLU A 64 5.66 26.09 -1.73
C GLU A 64 4.78 25.81 -0.48
N ASP A 65 3.73 25.01 -0.65
CA ASP A 65 2.82 24.63 0.43
C ASP A 65 3.38 23.48 1.28
N ARG A 66 4.29 22.67 0.73
CA ARG A 66 4.79 21.43 1.35
C ARG A 66 6.26 21.47 1.76
N TYR A 67 7.01 22.46 1.29
CA TYR A 67 8.44 22.56 1.50
C TYR A 67 8.87 24.01 1.71
N LYS A 68 9.63 24.26 2.77
CA LYS A 68 10.19 25.58 3.09
C LYS A 68 11.67 25.42 3.39
N VAL A 69 12.49 26.26 2.76
CA VAL A 69 13.94 26.34 2.99
C VAL A 69 14.26 27.66 3.67
N TYR A 70 15.07 27.61 4.72
CA TYR A 70 15.56 28.78 5.43
C TYR A 70 17.07 28.64 5.60
N GLY A 71 17.83 29.62 5.13
CA GLY A 71 19.30 29.61 5.15
C GLY A 71 19.86 30.42 3.98
N ASN A 72 21.08 30.94 4.14
CA ASN A 72 21.84 31.55 3.04
C ASN A 72 22.50 30.49 2.17
#